data_AF-A0A8H6FVA1-F1
#
_entry.id   AF-A0A8H6FVA1-F1
#
_cell.length_a   1.000
_cell.length_b   1.000
_cell.length_c   1.000
_cell.angle_alpha   90.00
_cell.angle_beta   90.00
_cell.angle_gamma   90.00
#
_symmetry.space_group_name_H-M   'P 1'
#
loop_
_entity.id
_entity.type
_entity.pdbx_description
1 polymer ?
#
loop_
_entity_poly.entity_id
_entity_poly.type
_entity_poly.pdbx_seq_one_letter_code
_entity_poly.pdbx_strand_id
1 'polypeptide(L)'
;MRGVGSSVNSFILLTGEAVPGDVLRFYSHGNYDVLGNASVTSVSLQSTPLEITVNYLPQEVQDVVDNAYWTNQMRVGSDFNVLNTHTTGNRGRGANIKASDGLIANNLFFEGVAYGDLDLGPEFSSWGEADYVHKLTIIDNTVRDCNYLSKAAAAVMLHGDGDNPMDGNTNITINGLTIANTTASNLYIGASEAVSLDDVWESWPGAVATFENVSFKGAMGNRCIEGKIGKQGIMIATLEGTVNGLGESAVAM
;
A
#
# COMPACT_ATOMS: atom_id res chain seq x y z
N MET A 1 16.16 -45.14 -8.29
CA MET A 1 14.73 -44.84 -8.15
C MET A 1 14.57 -43.99 -6.91
N ARG A 2 14.44 -42.67 -7.06
CA ARG A 2 14.15 -41.77 -5.94
C ARG A 2 12.71 -42.01 -5.53
N GLY A 3 12.51 -42.32 -4.25
CA GLY A 3 11.19 -42.54 -3.67
C GLY A 3 10.32 -41.32 -3.90
N VAL A 4 9.09 -41.57 -4.36
CA VAL A 4 8.01 -40.60 -4.40
C VAL A 4 7.79 -40.17 -2.94
N GLY A 5 8.24 -38.97 -2.60
CA GLY A 5 7.99 -38.39 -1.29
C GLY A 5 6.49 -38.32 -1.07
N SER A 6 6.03 -38.90 0.03
CA SER A 6 4.66 -38.79 0.50
C SER A 6 4.23 -37.33 0.47
N SER A 7 3.18 -37.02 -0.27
CA SER A 7 2.46 -35.75 -0.17
C SER A 7 2.01 -35.61 1.28
N VAL A 8 2.79 -34.89 2.09
CA VAL A 8 2.36 -34.53 3.44
C VAL A 8 1.22 -33.53 3.21
N ASN A 9 0.00 -33.95 3.52
CA ASN A 9 -1.09 -32.99 3.66
C ASN A 9 -0.69 -32.11 4.84
N SER A 10 -0.10 -30.95 4.57
CA SER A 10 0.19 -29.97 5.61
C SER A 10 -1.13 -29.39 6.07
N PHE A 11 -1.46 -29.55 7.33
CA PHE A 11 -2.63 -28.93 7.94
C PHE A 11 -2.19 -27.61 8.54
N ILE A 12 -2.81 -26.50 8.14
CA ILE A 12 -2.63 -25.23 8.83
C ILE A 12 -3.88 -24.97 9.64
N LEU A 13 -3.70 -24.43 10.85
CA LEU A 13 -4.79 -23.86 11.60
C LEU A 13 -4.88 -22.36 11.26
N LEU A 14 -5.90 -21.97 10.51
CA LEU A 14 -6.15 -20.57 10.18
C LEU A 14 -7.41 -20.07 10.87
N THR A 15 -7.39 -18.84 11.39
CA THR A 15 -8.59 -18.14 11.88
C THR A 15 -8.99 -17.06 10.87
N GLY A 16 -10.19 -17.14 10.31
CA GLY A 16 -10.66 -16.17 9.31
C GLY A 16 -11.75 -16.74 8.40
N GLU A 17 -12.04 -16.02 7.31
CA GLU A 17 -13.00 -16.44 6.30
C GLU A 17 -12.27 -17.02 5.08
N ALA A 18 -12.43 -18.32 4.85
CA ALA A 18 -12.03 -18.96 3.60
C ALA A 18 -13.00 -20.10 3.25
N VAL A 19 -13.17 -20.35 1.96
CA VAL A 19 -13.96 -21.49 1.44
C VAL A 19 -13.17 -22.22 0.35
N PRO A 20 -13.53 -23.48 0.02
CA PRO A 20 -12.91 -24.17 -1.10
C PRO A 20 -13.03 -23.36 -2.39
N GLY A 21 -11.91 -23.20 -3.10
CA GLY A 21 -11.76 -22.36 -4.29
C GLY A 21 -11.09 -21.01 -4.04
N ASP A 22 -11.05 -20.53 -2.79
CA ASP A 22 -10.35 -19.29 -2.45
C ASP A 22 -8.83 -19.42 -2.65
N VAL A 23 -8.15 -18.29 -2.79
CA VAL A 23 -6.68 -18.20 -2.86
C VAL A 23 -6.19 -17.40 -1.66
N LEU A 24 -5.28 -17.99 -0.89
CA LEU A 24 -4.63 -17.36 0.25
C LEU A 24 -3.24 -16.90 -0.17
N ARG A 25 -2.85 -15.68 0.20
CA ARG A 25 -1.47 -15.23 0.13
C ARG A 25 -0.84 -15.32 1.51
N PHE A 26 0.39 -15.81 1.59
CA PHE A 26 1.14 -15.97 2.83
C PHE A 26 2.27 -14.96 2.92
N TYR A 27 2.57 -14.54 4.14
CA TYR A 27 3.63 -13.58 4.43
C TYR A 27 4.53 -14.09 5.54
N SER A 28 5.81 -13.75 5.45
CA SER A 28 6.80 -14.08 6.48
C SER A 28 6.48 -13.37 7.79
N HIS A 29 6.76 -14.03 8.91
CA HIS A 29 6.63 -13.40 10.21
C HIS A 29 7.71 -12.31 10.39
N GLY A 30 7.32 -11.14 10.92
CA GLY A 30 8.23 -10.03 11.23
C GLY A 30 8.46 -9.06 10.07
N ASN A 31 8.83 -9.57 8.89
CA ASN A 31 9.12 -8.73 7.71
C ASN A 31 7.99 -8.67 6.68
N TYR A 32 6.98 -9.54 6.79
CA TYR A 32 5.80 -9.55 5.92
C TYR A 32 6.11 -9.69 4.43
N ASP A 33 7.21 -10.37 4.09
CA ASP A 33 7.56 -10.70 2.71
C ASP A 33 6.55 -11.71 2.16
N VAL A 34 6.14 -11.54 0.90
CA VAL A 34 5.24 -12.50 0.24
C VAL A 34 5.96 -13.84 0.06
N LEU A 35 5.48 -14.87 0.75
CA LEU A 35 6.00 -16.24 0.68
C LEU A 35 5.42 -17.03 -0.49
N GLY A 36 4.24 -16.63 -0.96
CA GLY A 36 3.56 -17.29 -2.07
C GLY A 36 2.05 -17.34 -1.85
N ASN A 37 1.37 -18.08 -2.74
CA ASN A 37 -0.07 -18.28 -2.69
C ASN A 37 -0.42 -19.77 -2.58
N ALA A 38 -1.58 -20.07 -2.00
CA ALA A 38 -2.16 -21.40 -1.97
C ALA A 38 -3.66 -21.38 -2.25
N SER A 39 -4.17 -22.41 -2.91
CA SER A 39 -5.61 -22.58 -3.10
C SER A 39 -6.21 -23.39 -1.96
N VAL A 40 -7.35 -22.92 -1.46
CA VAL A 40 -8.13 -23.65 -0.47
C VAL A 40 -8.90 -24.77 -1.17
N THR A 41 -8.62 -26.02 -0.83
CA THR A 41 -9.27 -27.19 -1.46
C THR A 41 -10.45 -27.73 -0.66
N SER A 42 -10.44 -27.51 0.65
CA SER A 42 -11.45 -27.97 1.60
C SER A 42 -11.46 -27.02 2.79
N VAL A 43 -12.57 -26.94 3.52
CA VAL A 43 -12.62 -26.26 4.81
C VAL A 43 -13.41 -27.16 5.75
N SER A 44 -12.89 -27.42 6.93
CA SER A 44 -13.55 -28.24 7.94
C SER A 44 -13.55 -27.52 9.27
N LEU A 45 -14.73 -27.14 9.74
CA LEU A 45 -14.92 -26.56 11.06
C LEU A 45 -14.63 -27.64 12.11
N GLN A 46 -13.46 -27.63 12.73
CA GLN A 46 -13.09 -28.67 13.70
C GLN A 46 -13.59 -28.36 15.13
N SER A 47 -13.66 -27.08 15.53
CA SER A 47 -14.37 -26.59 16.72
C SER A 47 -14.33 -25.04 16.74
N THR A 48 -14.75 -24.38 17.82
CA THR A 48 -14.45 -22.95 18.05
C THR A 48 -13.14 -22.83 18.82
N PRO A 49 -12.15 -22.06 18.33
CA PRO A 49 -12.17 -21.22 17.13
C PRO A 49 -12.11 -22.01 15.82
N LEU A 50 -12.71 -21.43 14.78
CA LEU A 50 -12.87 -21.99 13.44
C LEU A 50 -11.54 -22.48 12.87
N GLU A 51 -11.44 -23.74 12.50
CA GLU A 51 -10.24 -24.32 11.89
C GLU A 51 -10.43 -24.45 10.37
N ILE A 52 -9.38 -24.20 9.59
CA ILE A 52 -9.42 -24.23 8.12
C ILE A 52 -8.28 -25.09 7.60
N THR A 53 -8.57 -26.26 7.04
CA THR A 53 -7.55 -27.13 6.48
C THR A 53 -7.22 -26.80 5.01
N VAL A 54 -6.00 -26.36 4.72
CA VAL A 54 -5.50 -26.12 3.35
C VAL A 54 -4.66 -27.31 2.87
N ASN A 55 -5.13 -28.14 1.93
CA ASN A 55 -4.43 -29.39 1.58
C ASN A 55 -3.26 -29.21 0.60
N TYR A 56 -3.00 -28.01 0.10
CA TYR A 56 -1.90 -27.79 -0.83
C TYR A 56 -1.20 -26.48 -0.57
N LEU A 57 0.02 -26.56 -0.04
CA LEU A 57 0.94 -25.44 0.09
C LEU A 57 2.16 -25.72 -0.80
N PRO A 58 2.67 -24.73 -1.54
CA PRO A 58 4.00 -24.82 -2.12
C PRO A 58 5.03 -25.26 -1.07
N GLN A 59 6.01 -26.07 -1.44
CA GLN A 59 7.03 -26.59 -0.50
C GLN A 59 7.71 -25.45 0.29
N GLU A 60 7.95 -24.34 -0.38
CA GLU A 60 8.52 -23.11 0.18
C GLU A 60 7.61 -22.40 1.19
N VAL A 61 6.31 -22.66 1.16
CA VAL A 61 5.37 -22.21 2.20
C VAL A 61 5.34 -23.21 3.36
N GLN A 62 5.39 -24.52 3.09
CA GLN A 62 5.31 -25.58 4.11
C GLN A 62 6.35 -25.46 5.23
N ASP A 63 7.55 -24.98 4.91
CA ASP A 63 8.66 -24.88 5.88
C ASP A 63 8.55 -23.66 6.82
N VAL A 64 7.60 -22.73 6.57
CA VAL A 64 7.47 -21.44 7.28
C VAL A 64 6.04 -21.13 7.76
N VAL A 65 5.07 -22.01 7.49
CA VAL A 65 3.65 -21.75 7.76
C VAL A 65 3.33 -21.55 9.23
N ASP A 66 4.03 -22.24 10.13
CA ASP A 66 3.66 -22.31 11.55
C ASP A 66 3.59 -20.93 12.23
N ASN A 67 4.14 -19.87 11.60
CA ASN A 67 4.00 -18.48 12.04
C ASN A 67 3.69 -17.48 10.91
N ALA A 68 3.26 -17.95 9.73
CA ALA A 68 2.99 -17.07 8.60
C ALA A 68 1.70 -16.27 8.81
N TYR A 69 1.73 -15.00 8.43
CA TYR A 69 0.49 -14.24 8.22
C TYR A 69 -0.12 -14.67 6.90
N TRP A 70 -1.42 -14.46 6.74
CA TRP A 70 -2.10 -14.73 5.49
C TRP A 70 -3.26 -13.79 5.26
N THR A 71 -3.65 -13.64 4.00
CA THR A 71 -4.89 -12.97 3.61
C THR A 71 -5.60 -13.76 2.53
N ASN A 72 -6.92 -13.62 2.47
CA ASN A 72 -7.73 -14.23 1.42
C ASN A 72 -7.88 -13.26 0.25
N GLN A 73 -7.11 -13.49 -0.82
CA GLN A 73 -7.05 -12.64 -2.01
C GLN A 73 -8.41 -12.48 -2.70
N MET A 74 -9.34 -13.40 -2.48
CA MET A 74 -10.67 -13.38 -3.06
C MET A 74 -11.68 -12.60 -2.21
N ARG A 75 -11.30 -12.15 -1.01
CA ARG A 75 -12.19 -11.54 -0.01
C ARG A 75 -11.66 -10.24 0.58
N VAL A 76 -10.58 -9.67 0.03
CA VAL A 76 -9.99 -8.39 0.47
C VAL A 76 -10.74 -7.15 -0.06
N GLY A 77 -11.87 -7.33 -0.76
CA GLY A 77 -12.67 -6.20 -1.28
C GLY A 77 -12.03 -5.48 -2.47
N SER A 78 -11.19 -6.17 -3.24
CA SER A 78 -10.64 -5.69 -4.52
C SER A 78 -11.73 -5.47 -5.58
N ASP A 79 -11.38 -4.84 -6.70
CA ASP A 79 -12.31 -4.43 -7.77
C ASP A 79 -13.35 -3.40 -7.27
N PHE A 80 -12.84 -2.31 -6.69
CA PHE A 80 -13.66 -1.28 -6.05
C PHE A 80 -13.57 0.07 -6.76
N ASN A 81 -14.62 0.87 -6.57
CA ASN A 81 -14.67 2.25 -7.04
C ASN A 81 -15.10 3.18 -5.91
N VAL A 82 -14.28 4.17 -5.57
CA VAL A 82 -14.63 5.28 -4.67
C VAL A 82 -14.64 6.56 -5.49
N LEU A 83 -15.84 7.02 -5.84
CA LEU A 83 -16.03 8.07 -6.84
C LEU A 83 -16.89 9.20 -6.31
N ASN A 84 -16.49 10.45 -6.59
CA ASN A 84 -17.31 11.65 -6.33
C ASN A 84 -17.80 11.76 -4.88
N THR A 85 -16.98 11.32 -3.93
CA THR A 85 -17.30 11.35 -2.50
C THR A 85 -16.71 12.59 -1.82
N HIS A 86 -17.27 12.92 -0.66
CA HIS A 86 -16.78 14.01 0.19
C HIS A 86 -16.72 13.51 1.64
N THR A 87 -15.52 13.50 2.21
CA THR A 87 -15.26 13.05 3.59
C THR A 87 -14.85 14.24 4.44
N THR A 88 -15.41 14.39 5.66
CA THR A 88 -15.06 15.48 6.58
C THR A 88 -15.31 15.19 8.06
N GLY A 89 -14.54 15.87 8.93
CA GLY A 89 -14.80 15.96 10.38
C GLY A 89 -14.53 14.69 11.19
N ASN A 90 -13.69 13.78 10.70
CA ASN A 90 -13.39 12.51 11.35
C ASN A 90 -12.08 12.53 12.15
N ARG A 91 -12.08 11.82 13.29
CA ARG A 91 -10.89 11.62 14.13
C ARG A 91 -9.84 10.70 13.49
N GLY A 92 -10.22 9.90 12.51
CA GLY A 92 -9.38 8.85 11.91
C GLY A 92 -8.63 9.32 10.66
N ARG A 93 -8.44 8.40 9.72
CA ARG A 93 -8.03 8.65 8.34
C ARG A 93 -9.25 8.90 7.46
N GLY A 94 -9.10 9.62 6.36
CA GLY A 94 -10.17 9.85 5.39
C GLY A 94 -10.62 8.56 4.69
N ALA A 95 -9.65 7.78 4.21
CA ALA A 95 -9.81 6.42 3.72
C ALA A 95 -8.59 5.57 4.09
N ASN A 96 -8.83 4.30 4.40
CA ASN A 96 -7.80 3.28 4.62
C ASN A 96 -8.02 2.18 3.58
N ILE A 97 -7.08 2.02 2.65
CA ILE A 97 -7.20 1.13 1.50
C ILE A 97 -6.20 0.00 1.65
N LYS A 98 -6.75 -1.21 1.78
CA LYS A 98 -6.02 -2.48 1.88
C LYS A 98 -6.42 -3.48 0.80
N ALA A 99 -6.99 -2.95 -0.28
CA ALA A 99 -7.59 -3.69 -1.38
C ALA A 99 -6.89 -3.32 -2.70
N SER A 100 -7.02 -4.19 -3.71
CA SER A 100 -6.36 -4.04 -5.01
C SER A 100 -7.35 -3.82 -6.16
N ASP A 101 -6.85 -3.55 -7.36
CA ASP A 101 -7.64 -3.39 -8.59
C ASP A 101 -8.72 -2.31 -8.42
N GLY A 102 -8.35 -1.17 -7.82
CA GLY A 102 -9.28 -0.12 -7.42
C GLY A 102 -9.17 1.16 -8.24
N LEU A 103 -10.24 1.95 -8.22
CA LEU A 103 -10.27 3.33 -8.69
C LEU A 103 -10.79 4.27 -7.60
N ILE A 104 -9.99 5.28 -7.28
CA ILE A 104 -10.34 6.39 -6.40
C ILE A 104 -10.30 7.65 -7.23
N ALA A 105 -11.46 8.21 -7.58
CA ALA A 105 -11.52 9.33 -8.51
C ALA A 105 -12.47 10.45 -8.10
N ASN A 106 -12.07 11.69 -8.39
CA ASN A 106 -12.90 12.88 -8.20
C ASN A 106 -13.44 13.03 -6.76
N ASN A 107 -12.70 12.56 -5.77
CA ASN A 107 -13.10 12.70 -4.37
C ASN A 107 -12.49 13.96 -3.77
N LEU A 108 -13.22 14.50 -2.81
CA LEU A 108 -12.77 15.58 -1.95
C LEU A 108 -12.55 15.01 -0.54
N PHE A 109 -11.28 14.80 -0.18
CA PHE A 109 -10.87 14.40 1.17
C PHE A 109 -10.58 15.69 1.96
N PHE A 110 -11.45 16.02 2.95
CA PHE A 110 -11.63 17.40 3.43
C PHE A 110 -11.79 17.64 4.94
N GLU A 111 -11.21 18.75 5.43
CA GLU A 111 -11.50 19.50 6.67
C GLU A 111 -11.58 18.70 7.99
N GLY A 112 -10.50 18.79 8.76
CA GLY A 112 -10.50 18.30 10.14
C GLY A 112 -10.38 16.78 10.23
N VAL A 113 -9.62 16.19 9.30
CA VAL A 113 -9.13 14.82 9.45
C VAL A 113 -7.87 14.84 10.30
N ALA A 114 -7.90 14.10 11.40
CA ALA A 114 -6.87 14.17 12.43
C ALA A 114 -5.54 13.52 12.01
N TYR A 115 -5.60 12.52 11.14
CA TYR A 115 -4.46 11.77 10.60
C TYR A 115 -4.38 11.90 9.07
N GLY A 116 -3.58 11.04 8.43
CA GLY A 116 -3.43 10.99 6.98
C GLY A 116 -4.76 10.74 6.31
N ASP A 117 -4.98 11.38 5.16
CA ASP A 117 -6.29 11.36 4.52
C ASP A 117 -6.48 10.12 3.67
N LEU A 118 -5.50 9.80 2.82
CA LEU A 118 -5.45 8.55 2.07
C LEU A 118 -4.32 7.68 2.61
N ASP A 119 -4.68 6.64 3.35
CA ASP A 119 -3.75 5.66 3.87
C ASP A 119 -3.84 4.36 3.06
N LEU A 120 -2.73 3.94 2.46
CA LEU A 120 -2.65 2.84 1.50
C LEU A 120 -1.57 1.86 1.97
N GLY A 121 -1.98 0.63 2.30
CA GLY A 121 -1.03 -0.41 2.73
C GLY A 121 -1.54 -1.24 3.90
N PRO A 122 -0.79 -2.29 4.27
CA PRO A 122 -1.22 -3.21 5.32
C PRO A 122 -0.91 -2.68 6.73
N GLU A 123 -1.63 -3.18 7.72
CA GLU A 123 -1.36 -3.01 9.15
C GLU A 123 -1.32 -4.41 9.83
N PHE A 124 -0.47 -5.30 9.33
CA PHE A 124 -0.25 -6.65 9.84
C PHE A 124 0.17 -6.69 11.32
N SER A 125 1.16 -5.90 11.72
CA SER A 125 1.81 -5.96 13.04
C SER A 125 0.91 -5.49 14.17
N SER A 126 0.07 -4.49 13.88
CA SER A 126 -0.75 -3.81 14.88
C SER A 126 -2.19 -4.31 14.89
N TRP A 127 -2.76 -4.58 13.71
CA TRP A 127 -4.18 -4.86 13.56
C TRP A 127 -4.48 -6.19 12.85
N GLY A 128 -3.46 -6.86 12.31
CA GLY A 128 -3.66 -8.05 11.48
C GLY A 128 -4.41 -7.75 10.19
N GLU A 129 -4.37 -6.49 9.71
CA GLU A 129 -5.15 -6.04 8.57
C GLU A 129 -4.30 -6.05 7.29
N ALA A 130 -4.57 -7.03 6.44
CA ALA A 130 -4.00 -7.17 5.10
C ALA A 130 -4.91 -6.51 4.05
N ASP A 131 -4.48 -6.23 2.82
CA ASP A 131 -3.23 -6.59 2.13
C ASP A 131 -2.44 -5.33 1.67
N TYR A 132 -1.25 -5.54 1.12
CA TYR A 132 -0.61 -4.60 0.22
C TYR A 132 -1.51 -4.26 -0.98
N VAL A 133 -1.37 -3.04 -1.47
CA VAL A 133 -2.20 -2.48 -2.52
C VAL A 133 -1.56 -2.71 -3.89
N HIS A 134 -2.34 -3.22 -4.83
CA HIS A 134 -1.90 -3.41 -6.21
C HIS A 134 -2.87 -2.81 -7.22
N LYS A 135 -2.36 -2.29 -8.34
CA LYS A 135 -3.17 -1.82 -9.48
C LYS A 135 -4.25 -0.81 -9.05
N LEU A 136 -3.86 0.14 -8.22
CA LEU A 136 -4.73 1.21 -7.77
C LEU A 136 -4.53 2.44 -8.64
N THR A 137 -5.63 3.02 -9.10
CA THR A 137 -5.62 4.33 -9.76
C THR A 137 -6.26 5.37 -8.85
N ILE A 138 -5.52 6.44 -8.58
CA ILE A 138 -5.96 7.61 -7.82
C ILE A 138 -5.92 8.79 -8.78
N ILE A 139 -7.07 9.32 -9.18
CA ILE A 139 -7.14 10.37 -10.21
C ILE A 139 -8.05 11.54 -9.83
N ASP A 140 -7.57 12.76 -10.06
CA ASP A 140 -8.35 14.00 -9.91
C ASP A 140 -8.96 14.17 -8.50
N ASN A 141 -8.24 13.70 -7.48
CA ASN A 141 -8.67 13.86 -6.09
C ASN A 141 -8.09 15.14 -5.49
N THR A 142 -8.79 15.71 -4.52
CA THR A 142 -8.30 16.83 -3.72
C THR A 142 -8.20 16.40 -2.26
N VAL A 143 -7.02 16.61 -1.66
CA VAL A 143 -6.72 16.39 -0.24
C VAL A 143 -6.33 17.72 0.37
N ARG A 144 -7.14 18.28 1.27
CA ARG A 144 -6.79 19.53 1.97
C ARG A 144 -7.21 19.60 3.43
N ASP A 145 -6.53 20.46 4.19
CA ASP A 145 -6.86 20.78 5.59
C ASP A 145 -6.87 19.53 6.53
N CYS A 146 -5.89 18.61 6.36
CA CYS A 146 -5.75 17.36 7.13
C CYS A 146 -4.46 17.30 8.00
N ASN A 147 -4.28 16.20 8.76
CA ASN A 147 -3.14 15.91 9.65
C ASN A 147 -3.01 16.78 10.91
N TYR A 148 -4.08 17.44 11.37
CA TYR A 148 -3.95 18.42 12.46
C TYR A 148 -3.61 17.82 13.84
N LEU A 149 -3.82 16.51 14.07
CA LEU A 149 -3.45 15.85 15.33
C LEU A 149 -2.13 15.08 15.27
N SER A 150 -1.69 14.62 14.09
CA SER A 150 -0.48 13.83 13.97
C SER A 150 0.38 14.27 12.79
N LYS A 151 1.67 14.48 13.07
CA LYS A 151 2.69 14.74 12.05
C LYS A 151 3.36 13.47 11.52
N ALA A 152 3.00 12.32 12.07
CA ALA A 152 3.62 11.04 11.69
C ALA A 152 3.01 10.43 10.42
N ALA A 153 1.84 10.90 9.99
CA ALA A 153 1.18 10.45 8.77
C ALA A 153 1.29 11.53 7.69
N ALA A 154 1.48 11.12 6.43
CA ALA A 154 1.39 12.03 5.29
C ALA A 154 -0.08 12.21 4.88
N ALA A 155 -0.39 13.26 4.12
CA ALA A 155 -1.76 13.50 3.63
C ALA A 155 -2.23 12.38 2.70
N VAL A 156 -1.32 11.89 1.85
CA VAL A 156 -1.44 10.62 1.14
C VAL A 156 -0.22 9.78 1.49
N MET A 157 -0.43 8.55 1.92
CA MET A 157 0.66 7.63 2.21
C MET A 157 0.45 6.27 1.59
N LEU A 158 1.49 5.78 0.93
CA LEU A 158 1.65 4.40 0.51
C LEU A 158 2.75 3.80 1.37
N HIS A 159 2.42 2.81 2.20
CA HIS A 159 3.34 2.28 3.19
C HIS A 159 3.35 0.75 3.21
N GLY A 160 4.40 0.19 3.82
CA GLY A 160 4.44 -1.22 4.21
C GLY A 160 4.22 -1.39 5.70
N ASP A 161 4.46 -2.60 6.19
CA ASP A 161 4.52 -2.92 7.62
C ASP A 161 5.80 -3.72 7.91
N GLY A 162 6.26 -3.70 9.16
CA GLY A 162 7.45 -4.41 9.63
C GLY A 162 8.77 -3.63 9.52
N ASP A 163 9.84 -4.28 9.98
CA ASP A 163 11.17 -3.68 10.13
C ASP A 163 11.90 -3.45 8.78
N ASN A 164 11.35 -3.96 7.68
CA ASN A 164 11.96 -3.87 6.36
C ASN A 164 10.88 -3.67 5.28
N PRO A 165 10.61 -2.43 4.85
CA PRO A 165 9.56 -2.13 3.87
C PRO A 165 10.02 -2.59 2.48
N MET A 166 9.77 -3.85 2.14
CA MET A 166 9.92 -4.39 0.79
C MET A 166 8.69 -4.05 -0.06
N ASP A 167 8.87 -4.07 -1.39
CA ASP A 167 7.99 -3.55 -2.44
C ASP A 167 6.63 -4.28 -2.59
N GLY A 168 5.88 -4.41 -1.50
CA GLY A 168 4.59 -5.08 -1.49
C GLY A 168 3.54 -4.30 -2.26
N ASN A 169 3.55 -2.97 -2.22
CA ASN A 169 2.63 -2.19 -3.04
C ASN A 169 3.13 -2.11 -4.48
N THR A 170 2.26 -2.28 -5.49
CA THR A 170 2.74 -2.22 -6.88
C THR A 170 1.73 -1.74 -7.92
N ASN A 171 2.22 -1.16 -9.00
CA ASN A 171 1.41 -0.67 -10.13
C ASN A 171 0.39 0.38 -9.69
N ILE A 172 0.85 1.41 -9.00
CA ILE A 172 0.00 2.48 -8.48
C ILE A 172 0.10 3.68 -9.41
N THR A 173 -1.03 4.22 -9.83
CA THR A 173 -1.08 5.45 -10.63
C THR A 173 -1.74 6.54 -9.81
N ILE A 174 -1.05 7.66 -9.62
CA ILE A 174 -1.59 8.87 -9.01
C ILE A 174 -1.51 9.99 -10.04
N ASN A 175 -2.65 10.54 -10.42
CA ASN A 175 -2.75 11.58 -11.45
C ASN A 175 -3.68 12.72 -11.00
N GLY A 176 -3.36 13.98 -11.29
CA GLY A 176 -4.25 15.11 -11.02
C GLY A 176 -4.54 15.32 -9.54
N LEU A 177 -3.65 14.87 -8.66
CA LEU A 177 -3.85 14.95 -7.21
C LEU A 177 -3.51 16.37 -6.72
N THR A 178 -4.47 17.04 -6.10
CA THR A 178 -4.24 18.33 -5.45
C THR A 178 -4.09 18.15 -3.95
N ILE A 179 -2.97 18.59 -3.37
CA ILE A 179 -2.70 18.59 -1.92
C ILE A 179 -2.53 20.03 -1.42
N ALA A 180 -3.31 20.43 -0.42
CA ALA A 180 -3.22 21.79 0.14
C ALA A 180 -3.40 21.85 1.66
N ASN A 181 -2.77 22.84 2.30
CA ASN A 181 -2.98 23.19 3.72
C ASN A 181 -2.86 22.00 4.70
N THR A 182 -1.88 21.14 4.51
CA THR A 182 -1.61 20.02 5.40
C THR A 182 -0.62 20.45 6.49
N THR A 183 -0.68 19.86 7.67
CA THR A 183 0.27 20.17 8.78
C THR A 183 1.44 19.20 8.90
N ALA A 184 1.54 18.24 7.99
CA ALA A 184 2.53 17.17 7.93
C ALA A 184 3.05 16.97 6.50
N SER A 185 3.76 15.87 6.22
CA SER A 185 4.18 15.52 4.85
C SER A 185 2.97 15.43 3.92
N ASN A 186 3.13 15.83 2.67
CA ASN A 186 2.06 15.77 1.69
C ASN A 186 1.89 14.35 1.16
N LEU A 187 2.99 13.79 0.67
CA LEU A 187 3.03 12.47 0.08
C LEU A 187 4.14 11.65 0.73
N TYR A 188 3.81 10.43 1.16
CA TYR A 188 4.77 9.41 1.52
C TYR A 188 4.59 8.22 0.60
N ILE A 189 5.65 7.78 -0.06
CA ILE A 189 5.64 6.55 -0.85
C ILE A 189 6.80 5.69 -0.36
N GLY A 190 6.45 4.63 0.36
CA GLY A 190 7.34 3.59 0.88
C GLY A 190 6.90 2.21 0.39
N ALA A 191 7.80 1.22 0.45
CA ALA A 191 7.46 -0.19 0.22
C ALA A 191 6.72 -0.43 -1.13
N SER A 192 7.20 0.19 -2.22
CA SER A 192 6.42 0.30 -3.46
C SER A 192 7.21 0.17 -4.75
N GLU A 193 6.73 -0.65 -5.67
CA GLU A 193 7.25 -0.75 -7.04
C GLU A 193 6.29 -0.17 -8.08
N ALA A 194 6.83 0.40 -9.17
CA ALA A 194 6.03 0.85 -10.31
C ALA A 194 4.94 1.85 -9.94
N VAL A 195 5.33 2.93 -9.26
CA VAL A 195 4.42 4.04 -8.93
C VAL A 195 4.55 5.15 -9.99
N SER A 196 3.46 5.46 -10.66
CA SER A 196 3.40 6.58 -11.61
C SER A 196 2.77 7.79 -10.94
N LEU A 197 3.44 8.94 -10.99
CA LEU A 197 2.94 10.21 -10.47
C LEU A 197 2.85 11.22 -11.60
N ASP A 198 1.66 11.72 -11.88
CA ASP A 198 1.45 12.75 -12.90
C ASP A 198 0.56 13.87 -12.35
N ASP A 199 0.81 15.10 -12.77
CA ASP A 199 0.04 16.30 -12.38
C ASP A 199 -0.32 16.38 -10.88
N VAL A 200 0.65 16.10 -9.99
CA VAL A 200 0.47 16.23 -8.54
C VAL A 200 0.81 17.67 -8.13
N TRP A 201 -0.21 18.42 -7.69
CA TRP A 201 -0.08 19.83 -7.33
C TRP A 201 -0.09 20.04 -5.82
N GLU A 202 0.85 20.84 -5.32
CA GLU A 202 0.98 21.17 -3.90
C GLU A 202 0.92 22.68 -3.69
N SER A 203 0.02 23.17 -2.83
CA SER A 203 -0.18 24.62 -2.65
C SER A 203 0.33 25.17 -1.31
N TRP A 204 1.42 24.65 -0.74
CA TRP A 204 1.93 25.11 0.56
C TRP A 204 3.47 25.28 0.61
N PRO A 205 4.01 26.36 1.24
CA PRO A 205 5.44 26.69 1.22
C PRO A 205 6.34 25.81 2.11
N GLY A 206 5.81 24.70 2.66
CA GLY A 206 6.55 23.75 3.49
C GLY A 206 6.35 22.29 3.06
N ALA A 207 5.90 22.08 1.83
CA ALA A 207 5.61 20.77 1.29
C ALA A 207 6.85 19.86 1.31
N VAL A 208 6.66 18.66 1.87
CA VAL A 208 7.65 17.58 1.85
C VAL A 208 6.97 16.34 1.28
N ALA A 209 7.45 15.89 0.13
CA ALA A 209 7.24 14.54 -0.35
C ALA A 209 8.44 13.68 0.08
N THR A 210 8.16 12.49 0.60
CA THR A 210 9.17 11.50 0.99
C THR A 210 8.98 10.24 0.16
N PHE A 211 10.07 9.77 -0.43
CA PHE A 211 10.12 8.55 -1.23
C PHE A 211 11.15 7.61 -0.62
N GLU A 212 10.76 6.36 -0.38
CA GLU A 212 11.61 5.30 0.19
C GLU A 212 11.36 4.00 -0.59
N ASN A 213 12.41 3.41 -1.17
CA ASN A 213 12.29 2.16 -1.95
C ASN A 213 11.24 2.26 -3.07
N VAL A 214 11.40 3.25 -3.96
CA VAL A 214 10.43 3.52 -5.03
C VAL A 214 11.12 3.55 -6.39
N SER A 215 10.50 2.88 -7.37
CA SER A 215 10.69 3.19 -8.78
C SER A 215 9.52 4.05 -9.25
N PHE A 216 9.80 5.29 -9.67
CA PHE A 216 8.77 6.23 -10.08
C PHE A 216 9.06 6.89 -11.44
N LYS A 217 7.98 7.35 -12.08
CA LYS A 217 8.04 8.15 -13.30
C LYS A 217 7.00 9.27 -13.23
N GLY A 218 7.44 10.52 -13.33
CA GLY A 218 6.60 11.67 -13.70
C GLY A 218 6.93 12.98 -12.98
N ALA A 219 5.96 13.86 -12.78
CA ALA A 219 6.21 15.25 -12.37
C ALA A 219 5.42 15.64 -11.11
N MET A 220 6.03 16.45 -10.24
CA MET A 220 5.37 17.10 -9.10
C MET A 220 5.44 18.62 -9.31
N GLY A 221 4.27 19.26 -9.49
CA GLY A 221 4.17 20.67 -9.85
C GLY A 221 4.93 21.01 -11.15
N ASN A 222 5.64 22.15 -11.17
CA ASN A 222 6.40 22.61 -12.35
C ASN A 222 7.74 21.89 -12.58
N ARG A 223 7.98 20.71 -11.99
CA ARG A 223 9.27 20.00 -12.12
C ARG A 223 9.06 18.52 -12.44
N CYS A 224 9.76 18.05 -13.47
CA CYS A 224 9.92 16.64 -13.78
C CYS A 224 10.89 16.03 -12.76
N ILE A 225 10.50 14.93 -12.11
CA ILE A 225 11.37 14.15 -11.24
C ILE A 225 11.41 12.73 -11.82
N GLU A 226 12.55 12.30 -12.33
CA GLU A 226 12.78 10.89 -12.71
C GLU A 226 13.88 10.33 -11.82
N GLY A 227 13.61 9.21 -11.14
CA GLY A 227 14.61 8.57 -10.28
C GLY A 227 14.24 7.14 -9.90
N LYS A 228 15.26 6.30 -9.75
CA LYS A 228 15.17 5.07 -8.95
C LYS A 228 15.85 5.36 -7.63
N ILE A 229 15.10 5.34 -6.54
CA ILE A 229 15.65 5.52 -5.21
C ILE A 229 15.92 4.11 -4.67
N GLY A 230 17.19 3.76 -4.51
CA GLY A 230 17.61 2.48 -3.93
C GLY A 230 17.24 2.35 -2.45
N LYS A 231 17.65 1.23 -1.83
CA LYS A 231 17.18 0.72 -0.53
C LYS A 231 17.10 1.69 0.68
N GLN A 232 17.74 2.87 0.61
CA GLN A 232 17.74 3.90 1.66
C GLN A 232 18.09 5.29 1.08
N GLY A 233 17.33 5.77 0.10
CA GLY A 233 17.42 7.17 -0.31
C GLY A 233 16.21 7.94 0.19
N ILE A 234 16.43 9.08 0.83
CA ILE A 234 15.38 10.05 1.12
C ILE A 234 15.53 11.13 0.04
N MET A 235 14.55 11.24 -0.86
CA MET A 235 14.42 12.44 -1.69
C MET A 235 13.52 13.41 -0.95
N ILE A 236 14.10 14.35 -0.20
CA ILE A 236 13.37 15.54 0.24
C ILE A 236 13.39 16.51 -0.94
N ALA A 237 12.31 16.55 -1.71
CA ALA A 237 12.08 17.67 -2.61
C ALA A 237 11.57 18.86 -1.77
N THR A 238 12.47 19.63 -1.15
CA THR A 238 12.06 20.89 -0.53
C THR A 238 11.74 21.87 -1.65
N LEU A 239 10.46 22.21 -1.81
CA LEU A 239 9.99 23.21 -2.77
C LEU A 239 10.34 24.62 -2.26
N GLU A 240 11.61 25.01 -2.35
CA GLU A 240 11.98 26.42 -2.23
C GLU A 240 11.81 27.11 -3.60
N GLY A 241 10.84 28.03 -3.66
CA GLY A 241 10.54 28.78 -4.86
C GLY A 241 11.63 29.78 -5.21
N THR A 242 12.19 29.68 -6.42
CA THR A 242 12.31 30.84 -7.32
C THR A 242 12.28 30.35 -8.76
N VAL A 243 11.27 30.82 -9.51
CA VAL A 243 11.23 30.66 -10.97
C VAL A 243 12.23 31.66 -11.56
N ASN A 244 13.25 31.17 -12.25
CA ASN A 244 13.95 31.89 -13.31
C ASN A 244 14.69 30.92 -14.22
N GLY A 245 14.35 30.95 -15.51
CA GLY A 245 15.19 30.43 -16.59
C GLY A 245 14.91 28.99 -17.01
N LEU A 246 14.21 28.83 -18.14
CA LEU A 246 14.41 27.68 -19.01
C LEU A 246 15.89 27.70 -19.44
N GLY A 247 16.66 26.73 -18.98
CA GLY A 247 18.07 26.55 -19.27
C GLY A 247 18.37 25.06 -19.31
N GLU A 248 18.94 24.65 -20.44
CA GLU A 248 19.20 23.30 -20.90
C GLU A 248 19.86 22.36 -19.88
N SER A 249 19.55 21.07 -20.08
CA SER A 249 20.43 19.89 -19.99
C SER A 249 20.00 18.82 -18.97
N ALA A 250 19.51 17.72 -19.53
CA ALA A 250 19.69 16.39 -18.97
C ALA A 250 21.19 16.13 -18.78
N VAL A 251 21.56 15.39 -17.71
CA VAL A 251 22.65 14.38 -17.66
C VAL A 251 22.87 13.87 -16.21
N ALA A 252 22.81 12.53 -16.08
CA ALA A 252 23.54 11.57 -15.21
C ALA A 252 23.62 11.79 -13.68
N MET A 253 23.54 10.77 -12.81
CA MET A 253 23.77 9.31 -12.89
C MET A 253 22.72 8.55 -12.05
#